data_AF-A0A7T8QS02-F1
#
_entry.id   AF-A0A7T8QS02-F1
#
_cell.length_a   1.000
_cell.length_b   1.000
_cell.length_c   1.000
_cell.angle_alpha   90.00
_cell.angle_beta   90.00
_cell.angle_gamma   90.00
#
_symmetry.space_group_name_H-M   'P 1'
#
loop_
_entity.id
_entity.type
_entity.pdbx_description
1 polymer ?
#
loop_
_entity_poly.entity_id
_entity_poly.type
_entity_poly.pdbx_seq_one_letter_code
_entity_poly.pdbx_strand_id
1 'polypeptide(L)' 'MCGGMARYINHSCDPSCVTETVEVDKDFHIIIFANRRISRGEELSYDYKFDFEDDNKIPCLCGVPNCRKWMN' A
#
# COMPACT_ATOMS: atom_id res chain seq x y z
N MET A 1 11.13 -15.30 -12.40
CA MET A 1 10.57 -14.16 -11.63
C MET A 1 9.84 -14.75 -10.43
N CYS A 2 10.19 -14.36 -9.21
CA CYS A 2 9.51 -14.81 -7.98
C CYS A 2 8.64 -13.66 -7.45
N GLY A 3 7.50 -13.99 -6.85
CA GLY A 3 6.58 -13.01 -6.25
C GLY A 3 5.14 -13.53 -6.21
N GLY A 4 4.38 -13.07 -5.21
CA GLY A 4 2.96 -13.41 -5.06
C GLY A 4 2.02 -12.36 -5.64
N MET A 5 0.71 -12.60 -5.51
CA MET A 5 -0.34 -11.68 -5.98
C MET A 5 -0.30 -10.29 -5.32
N ALA A 6 0.30 -10.18 -4.13
CA ALA A 6 0.45 -8.92 -3.40
C ALA A 6 1.17 -7.83 -4.20
N ARG A 7 1.99 -8.19 -5.19
CA ARG A 7 2.72 -7.25 -6.06
C ARG A 7 1.84 -6.31 -6.88
N TYR A 8 0.55 -6.59 -6.99
CA TYR A 8 -0.42 -5.82 -7.78
C TYR A 8 -1.25 -4.85 -6.94
N ILE A 9 -1.06 -4.83 -5.61
CA ILE A 9 -1.81 -3.96 -4.71
C ILE A 9 -1.25 -2.55 -4.83
N ASN A 10 -2.11 -1.60 -5.21
CA ASN A 10 -1.71 -0.22 -5.52
C ASN A 10 -1.57 0.67 -4.28
N HIS A 11 -1.02 1.85 -4.51
CA HIS A 11 -0.98 2.93 -3.53
C HIS A 11 -2.33 3.65 -3.42
N SER A 12 -2.72 3.97 -2.18
CA SER A 12 -3.72 5.02 -1.89
C SER A 12 -3.30 5.87 -0.70
N CYS A 13 -3.60 7.17 -0.76
CA CYS A 13 -3.45 8.10 0.38
C CYS A 13 -4.52 7.89 1.46
N ASP A 14 -5.62 7.19 1.13
CA ASP A 14 -6.63 6.71 2.06
C ASP A 14 -6.87 5.20 1.80
N PRO A 15 -5.97 4.34 2.30
CA PRO A 15 -5.94 2.94 1.89
C PRO A 15 -6.91 2.04 2.65
N SER A 16 -7.37 0.97 2.01
CA SER A 16 -8.15 -0.12 2.63
C SER A 16 -7.32 -1.12 3.44
N CYS A 17 -5.99 -1.13 3.27
CA CYS A 17 -5.07 -2.06 3.91
C CYS A 17 -3.85 -1.36 4.53
N VAL A 18 -3.19 -2.05 5.45
CA VAL A 18 -1.91 -1.68 6.05
C VAL A 18 -0.93 -2.85 5.97
N THR A 19 0.37 -2.56 5.93
CA THR A 19 1.44 -3.54 5.98
C THR A 19 2.07 -3.56 7.37
N GLU A 20 2.23 -4.74 7.95
CA GLU A 20 2.91 -4.94 9.24
C GLU A 20 3.99 -6.01 9.10
N THR A 21 5.10 -5.83 9.81
CA THR A 21 6.14 -6.86 9.92
C THR A 21 5.79 -7.77 11.08
N VAL A 22 5.51 -9.05 10.77
CA VAL A 22 5.03 -10.04 11.72
C VAL A 22 5.99 -11.21 11.76
N GLU A 23 6.30 -11.69 12.97
CA GLU A 23 7.05 -12.93 13.16
C GLU A 23 6.13 -14.14 12.94
N VAL A 24 6.49 -15.01 12.01
CA VAL A 24 5.83 -16.29 11.72
C VAL A 24 6.91 -17.36 11.68
N ASP A 25 6.77 -18.42 12.47
CA ASP A 25 7.72 -19.54 12.51
C ASP A 25 9.20 -19.13 12.71
N LYS A 26 9.44 -18.05 13.49
CA LYS A 26 10.75 -17.44 13.79
C LYS A 26 11.39 -16.61 12.67
N ASP A 27 10.65 -16.38 11.58
CA ASP A 27 11.04 -15.49 10.50
C ASP A 27 10.12 -14.25 10.44
N PHE A 28 10.66 -13.12 10.00
CA PHE A 28 9.88 -11.90 9.81
C PHE A 28 9.29 -11.84 8.40
N HIS A 29 7.98 -11.60 8.33
CA HIS A 29 7.23 -11.47 7.09
C HIS A 29 6.49 -10.15 7.05
N ILE A 30 6.36 -9.57 5.85
CA ILE A 30 5.46 -8.44 5.62
C ILE A 30 4.07 -9.02 5.34
N ILE A 31 3.11 -8.70 6.19
CA ILE A 31 1.71 -9.13 6.04
C ILE A 31 0.84 -7.90 5.78
N ILE A 32 -0.07 -8.05 4.82
CA ILE A 32 -1.05 -7.02 4.45
C ILE A 32 -2.36 -7.33 5.16
N PHE A 33 -2.80 -6.43 6.04
CA PHE A 33 -4.05 -6.52 6.79
C PHE A 33 -5.05 -5.49 6.30
N ALA A 34 -6.34 -5.85 6.27
CA ALA A 34 -7.40 -4.87 6.08
C ALA A 34 -7.51 -3.96 7.31
N ASN A 35 -7.57 -2.65 7.12
CA ASN A 35 -7.73 -1.67 8.20
C ASN A 35 -9.19 -1.20 8.40
N ARG A 36 -10.08 -1.60 7.48
CA ARG A 36 -11.52 -1.37 7.52
C ARG A 36 -12.25 -2.52 6.81
N ARG A 37 -13.58 -2.50 6.85
CA ARG A 37 -14.38 -3.43 6.03
C ARG A 37 -14.19 -3.09 4.55
N ILE A 38 -14.00 -4.12 3.73
CA ILE A 38 -13.78 -4.01 2.28
C ILE A 38 -14.93 -4.71 1.57
N SER A 39 -15.57 -4.01 0.64
CA SER A 39 -16.70 -4.55 -0.12
C SER A 39 -16.21 -5.45 -1.25
N ARG A 40 -17.04 -6.40 -1.69
CA ARG A 40 -16.70 -7.23 -2.84
C ARG A 40 -16.49 -6.36 -4.09
N GLY A 41 -15.37 -6.57 -4.78
CA GLY A 41 -15.02 -5.84 -6.00
C GLY A 41 -14.35 -4.49 -5.75
N GLU A 42 -14.19 -4.10 -4.49
CA GLU A 42 -13.39 -2.94 -4.11
C GLU A 42 -11.89 -3.24 -4.28
N GLU A 43 -11.13 -2.26 -4.76
CA GLU A 43 -9.68 -2.39 -4.91
C GLU A 43 -8.97 -2.44 -3.55
N LEU A 44 -7.98 -3.32 -3.43
CA LEU A 44 -7.07 -3.34 -2.29
C LEU A 44 -5.95 -2.34 -2.52
N SER A 45 -5.64 -1.55 -1.50
CA SER A 45 -4.56 -0.55 -1.56
C SER A 45 -3.90 -0.36 -0.19
N TYR A 46 -2.62 -0.01 -0.15
CA TYR A 46 -1.91 0.41 1.07
C TYR A 46 -1.07 1.66 0.83
N ASP A 47 -0.65 2.35 1.90
CA ASP A 47 0.31 3.44 1.76
C ASP A 47 1.71 2.86 1.53
N TYR A 48 2.34 3.19 0.40
CA TYR A 48 3.67 2.68 0.07
C TYR A 48 4.75 3.25 0.99
N LYS A 49 4.49 4.39 1.64
CA LYS A 49 5.43 5.06 2.55
C LYS A 49 6.81 5.25 1.90
N PHE A 50 6.84 5.67 0.63
CA PHE A 50 8.11 6.05 0.02
C PHE A 50 8.70 7.24 0.79
N ASP A 51 10.02 7.22 0.93
CA ASP A 51 10.74 8.33 1.51
C ASP A 51 10.52 9.59 0.67
N PHE A 52 10.45 10.74 1.33
CA PHE A 52 10.24 11.99 0.62
C PHE A 52 11.47 12.35 -0.21
N GLU A 53 11.28 12.47 -1.53
CA GLU A 53 12.34 12.85 -2.47
C GLU A 53 11.92 14.11 -3.25
N ASP A 54 12.66 15.20 -3.11
CA ASP A 54 12.36 16.45 -3.82
C ASP A 54 12.65 16.36 -5.32
N ASP A 55 13.64 15.55 -5.69
CA ASP A 55 13.99 15.22 -7.06
C ASP A 55 13.34 13.87 -7.42
N ASN A 56 12.63 13.79 -8.55
CA ASN A 56 11.90 12.59 -9.05
C ASN A 56 10.56 12.27 -8.35
N LYS A 57 9.70 13.29 -8.18
CA LYS A 57 8.34 13.09 -7.68
C LYS A 57 7.52 12.17 -8.60
N ILE A 58 6.94 11.13 -8.02
CA ILE A 58 6.10 10.16 -8.71
C ILE A 58 4.63 10.53 -8.45
N PRO A 59 3.85 10.87 -9.50
CA PRO A 59 2.49 11.36 -9.31
C PRO A 59 1.59 10.28 -8.70
N CYS A 60 0.84 10.68 -7.68
CA CYS A 60 -0.16 9.84 -7.04
C CYS A 60 -1.51 10.01 -7.75
N LEU A 61 -2.03 8.91 -8.29
CA LEU A 61 -3.28 8.87 -9.06
C LEU A 61 -4.41 8.10 -8.34
N CYS A 62 -4.32 7.95 -7.01
CA CYS A 62 -5.27 7.14 -6.23
C CYS A 62 -6.71 7.71 -6.18
N GLY A 63 -6.94 8.95 -6.62
CA GLY A 63 -8.29 9.50 -6.79
C GLY A 63 -9.03 9.92 -5.50
N VAL A 64 -8.49 9.67 -4.32
CA VAL A 64 -9.14 10.06 -3.06
C VAL A 64 -9.10 11.58 -2.84
N PRO A 65 -10.13 12.18 -2.19
CA PRO A 65 -10.20 13.64 -2.02
C PRO A 65 -9.00 14.26 -1.29
N ASN A 66 -8.41 13.52 -0.34
CA ASN A 66 -7.27 13.90 0.47
C ASN A 66 -5.91 13.43 -0.10
N CYS A 67 -5.83 13.17 -1.41
CA CYS A 67 -4.60 12.71 -2.07
C CYS A 67 -3.44 13.71 -1.90
N ARG A 68 -2.28 13.20 -1.46
CA ARG A 68 -1.01 13.95 -1.27
C ARG A 68 -0.35 14.42 -2.57
N LYS A 69 -0.94 14.08 -3.73
CA LYS A 69 -0.47 14.37 -5.11
C LYS A 69 0.77 13.61 -5.55
N TRP A 70 1.63 13.20 -4.62
CA TRP A 70 2.84 12.45 -4.89
C TRP A 70 2.91 11.21 -3.98
N MET A 71 3.55 10.14 -4.46
CA MET A 71 3.73 8.90 -3.70
C MET A 71 4.97 8.93 -2.80
N ASN A 72 5.95 9.73 -3.20
CA ASN A 72 7.19 10.12 -2.52
C ASN A 72 7.27 11.65 -2.42
#